data_AF-A0A3Q7PVM9-F1
#
_entry.id   AF-A0A3Q7PVM9-F1
#
_cell.length_a   1.000
_cell.length_b   1.000
_cell.length_c   1.000
_cell.angle_alpha   90.00
_cell.angle_beta   90.00
_cell.angle_gamma   90.00
#
_symmetry.space_group_name_H-M   'P 1'
#
loop_
_entity.id
_entity.type
_entity.pdbx_description
1 polymer ?
#
loop_
_entity_poly.entity_id
_entity_poly.type
_entity_poly.pdbx_seq_one_letter_code
_entity_poly.pdbx_strand_id
1 'polypeptide(L)'
;MRPPAPSALGLLLLLLLPPPPPAEAAKKATPCKRCRELVRKFNQGMVDTAKKNFGGGNTAWEEKSLSKYEFSEVRLLEITESLCGSSDFECHSLLEEHEEHLEAWWLQLKKEYPDLFEWFCVKTLKVCCSPGTYGPDCLACDESCKTCTGPTSRDCGQCAVGWLQEDGACVDVDECAAETPPCSDQQYCENVNGSFMCEECDSTCVGCTGKGPGHCKECIPGYTKESGQCADIDECAGAEKVCTRQDENCYNTPGSYVCVCPEGFEDTEDACVRTQTPGGQVTEEDPTQPPPHEDL
;
A
#
# COMPACT_ATOMS: atom_id res chain seq x y z
N MET A 1 -91.57 -11.84 38.07
CA MET A 1 -91.16 -10.43 38.33
C MET A 1 -89.87 -10.19 37.56
N ARG A 2 -89.87 -9.21 36.64
CA ARG A 2 -88.68 -8.80 35.86
C ARG A 2 -87.65 -8.15 36.79
N PRO A 3 -86.37 -8.53 36.74
CA PRO A 3 -85.29 -7.65 37.18
C PRO A 3 -84.87 -6.69 36.04
N PRO A 4 -84.22 -5.56 36.39
CA PRO A 4 -84.01 -4.42 35.51
C PRO A 4 -82.71 -4.50 34.67
N ALA A 5 -82.56 -3.49 33.80
CA ALA A 5 -81.63 -3.30 32.68
C ALA A 5 -80.15 -3.04 33.10
N PRO A 6 -79.19 -2.99 32.15
CA PRO A 6 -77.79 -3.37 32.34
C PRO A 6 -76.93 -2.24 32.92
N SER A 7 -75.93 -2.59 33.72
CA SER A 7 -74.85 -1.68 34.10
C SER A 7 -73.57 -2.10 33.38
N ALA A 8 -73.20 -1.33 32.37
CA ALA A 8 -71.89 -1.38 31.75
C ALA A 8 -70.84 -0.93 32.77
N LEU A 9 -70.03 -1.88 33.26
CA LEU A 9 -68.80 -1.58 33.96
C LEU A 9 -67.66 -1.88 32.99
N GLY A 10 -67.15 -0.79 32.40
CA GLY A 10 -66.02 -0.81 31.49
C GLY A 10 -64.79 -1.35 32.18
N LEU A 11 -64.19 -2.36 31.55
CA LEU A 11 -62.82 -2.77 31.82
C LEU A 11 -61.91 -1.61 31.37
N LEU A 12 -61.41 -0.82 32.31
CA LEU A 12 -60.33 0.14 32.07
C LEU A 12 -59.02 -0.64 31.92
N LEU A 13 -58.84 -1.28 30.76
CA LEU A 13 -57.54 -1.81 30.35
C LEU A 13 -56.72 -0.62 29.82
N LEU A 14 -56.03 0.06 30.74
CA LEU A 14 -54.95 1.00 30.40
C LEU A 14 -53.85 0.20 29.68
N LEU A 15 -53.95 0.15 28.35
CA LEU A 15 -52.83 -0.19 27.48
C LEU A 15 -51.74 0.86 27.70
N LEU A 16 -50.80 0.55 28.60
CA LEU A 16 -49.48 1.15 28.60
C LEU A 16 -48.75 0.66 27.35
N LEU A 17 -49.13 1.19 26.19
CA LEU A 17 -48.27 1.12 25.02
C LEU A 17 -47.04 1.98 25.34
N PRO A 18 -45.81 1.44 25.22
CA PRO A 18 -44.62 2.28 25.28
C PRO A 18 -44.76 3.38 24.22
N PRO A 19 -44.31 4.61 24.50
CA PRO A 19 -44.31 5.66 23.49
C PRO A 19 -43.57 5.14 22.25
N PRO A 20 -44.04 5.48 21.04
CA PRO A 20 -43.29 5.15 19.83
C PRO A 20 -41.87 5.70 20.00
N PRO A 21 -40.83 4.98 19.56
CA PRO A 21 -39.48 5.52 19.57
C PRO A 21 -39.52 6.88 18.86
N PRO A 22 -38.77 7.89 19.36
CA PRO A 22 -38.72 9.17 18.69
C PRO A 22 -38.40 8.91 17.22
N ALA A 23 -39.28 9.38 16.33
CA ALA A 23 -39.07 9.32 14.90
C ALA A 23 -37.61 9.70 14.65
N GLU A 24 -36.85 8.79 14.01
CA GLU A 24 -35.48 9.06 13.59
C GLU A 24 -35.48 10.48 13.01
N ALA A 25 -34.84 11.41 13.72
CA ALA A 25 -34.61 12.73 13.21
C ALA A 25 -33.97 12.50 11.86
N ALA A 26 -34.66 12.88 10.78
CA ALA A 26 -34.08 12.92 9.45
C ALA A 26 -32.77 13.69 9.59
N LYS A 27 -31.65 12.96 9.66
CA LYS A 27 -30.37 13.51 10.10
C LYS A 27 -30.02 14.60 9.09
N LYS A 28 -30.13 15.87 9.50
CA LYS A 28 -29.77 17.02 8.65
C LYS A 28 -28.39 16.74 8.07
N ALA A 29 -28.29 16.73 6.74
CA ALA A 29 -27.03 16.46 6.07
C ALA A 29 -25.98 17.47 6.53
N THR A 30 -24.78 17.01 6.88
CA THR A 30 -23.67 17.89 7.28
C THR A 30 -23.32 18.87 6.15
N PRO A 31 -22.78 20.06 6.45
CA PRO A 31 -22.32 21.02 5.44
C PRO A 31 -21.44 20.38 4.36
N CYS A 32 -20.49 19.51 4.74
CA CYS A 32 -19.68 18.77 3.77
C CYS A 32 -20.51 17.88 2.83
N LYS A 33 -21.48 17.13 3.37
CA LYS A 33 -22.32 16.22 2.58
C LYS A 33 -23.11 16.98 1.51
N ARG A 34 -23.61 18.17 1.85
CA ARG A 34 -24.31 19.05 0.90
C ARG A 34 -23.38 19.59 -0.18
N CYS A 35 -22.21 20.11 0.21
CA CYS A 35 -21.22 20.59 -0.75
C CYS A 35 -20.76 19.49 -1.71
N ARG A 36 -20.48 18.28 -1.18
CA ARG A 36 -20.12 17.11 -1.98
C ARG A 36 -21.19 16.75 -3.01
N GLU A 37 -22.45 16.78 -2.61
CA GLU A 37 -23.57 16.47 -3.50
C GLU A 37 -23.76 17.55 -4.58
N LEU A 38 -23.64 18.83 -4.22
CA LEU A 38 -23.68 19.93 -5.17
C LEU A 38 -22.57 19.79 -6.23
N VAL A 39 -21.32 19.60 -5.80
CA VAL A 39 -20.17 19.41 -6.71
C VAL A 39 -20.33 18.16 -7.57
N ARG A 40 -20.83 17.05 -7.01
CA ARG A 40 -21.11 15.83 -7.78
C ARG A 40 -22.08 16.10 -8.93
N LYS A 41 -23.19 16.81 -8.65
CA LYS A 41 -24.17 17.18 -9.67
C LYS A 41 -23.62 18.19 -10.67
N PHE A 42 -22.78 19.13 -10.23
CA PHE A 42 -22.10 20.07 -11.12
C PHE A 42 -21.17 19.34 -12.10
N ASN A 43 -20.34 18.44 -11.60
CA ASN A 43 -19.47 17.60 -12.42
C ASN A 43 -20.27 16.74 -13.40
N GLN A 44 -21.39 16.17 -12.97
CA GLN A 44 -22.30 15.44 -13.86
C GLN A 44 -22.90 16.36 -14.94
N GLY A 45 -23.36 17.55 -14.57
CA GLY A 45 -23.88 18.55 -15.50
C GLY A 45 -22.84 18.98 -16.55
N MET A 46 -21.56 19.09 -16.16
CA MET A 46 -20.46 19.29 -17.11
C MET A 46 -20.41 18.17 -18.14
N VAL A 47 -20.45 16.91 -17.70
CA VAL A 47 -20.43 15.75 -18.62
C VAL A 47 -21.66 15.74 -19.52
N ASP A 48 -22.85 15.96 -18.95
CA ASP A 48 -24.12 15.87 -19.67
C ASP A 48 -24.27 16.96 -20.74
N THR A 49 -23.77 18.16 -20.48
CA THR A 49 -23.84 19.30 -21.40
C THR A 49 -22.70 19.30 -22.43
N ALA A 50 -21.64 18.52 -22.23
CA ALA A 50 -20.48 18.47 -23.14
C ALA A 50 -20.87 18.09 -24.58
N LYS A 51 -22.02 17.43 -24.76
CA LYS A 51 -22.45 16.82 -26.03
C LYS A 51 -23.80 17.33 -26.56
N LYS A 52 -24.45 18.30 -25.91
CA LYS A 52 -25.85 18.67 -26.22
C LYS A 52 -26.07 19.45 -27.53
N ASN A 53 -25.01 19.87 -28.23
CA ASN A 53 -25.10 20.66 -29.47
C ASN A 53 -24.61 19.95 -30.76
N PHE A 54 -24.59 18.61 -30.80
CA PHE A 54 -24.15 17.87 -32.00
C PHE A 54 -25.20 17.84 -33.13
N GLY A 55 -25.33 18.95 -33.85
CA GLY A 55 -25.94 19.01 -35.18
C GLY A 55 -24.85 19.08 -36.25
N GLY A 56 -24.43 17.91 -36.77
CA GLY A 56 -23.24 17.68 -37.60
C GLY A 56 -22.81 18.78 -38.60
N GLY A 57 -21.52 19.14 -38.56
CA GLY A 57 -20.90 19.95 -39.60
C GLY A 57 -19.49 20.47 -39.26
N ASN A 58 -18.47 19.92 -39.93
CA ASN A 58 -17.04 20.29 -40.01
C ASN A 58 -16.21 20.38 -38.71
N THR A 59 -15.18 19.53 -38.62
CA THR A 59 -14.24 19.37 -37.48
C THR A 59 -13.50 20.64 -37.04
N ALA A 60 -13.21 21.56 -37.97
CA ALA A 60 -12.52 22.83 -37.65
C ALA A 60 -13.45 23.90 -37.06
N TRP A 61 -14.74 23.90 -37.43
CA TRP A 61 -15.75 24.74 -36.79
C TRP A 61 -16.10 24.17 -35.41
N GLU A 62 -16.13 22.84 -35.30
CA GLU A 62 -16.30 22.12 -34.05
C GLU A 62 -15.19 22.49 -33.06
N GLU A 63 -13.89 22.35 -33.36
CA GLU A 63 -12.81 22.65 -32.41
C GLU A 63 -12.82 24.09 -31.85
N LYS A 64 -13.03 25.10 -32.71
CA LYS A 64 -13.04 26.52 -32.32
C LYS A 64 -14.33 26.95 -31.61
N SER A 65 -15.47 26.35 -31.94
CA SER A 65 -16.76 26.67 -31.32
C SER A 65 -16.99 25.86 -30.04
N LEU A 66 -16.42 24.65 -29.95
CA LEU A 66 -16.47 23.80 -28.76
C LEU A 66 -15.73 24.47 -27.61
N SER A 67 -14.52 25.00 -27.80
CA SER A 67 -13.81 25.71 -26.73
C SER A 67 -14.58 26.95 -26.24
N LYS A 68 -15.34 27.62 -27.12
CA LYS A 68 -16.19 28.77 -26.74
C LYS A 68 -17.45 28.37 -25.98
N TYR A 69 -18.11 27.27 -26.36
CA TYR A 69 -19.30 26.77 -25.65
C TYR A 69 -18.91 26.09 -24.33
N GLU A 70 -17.80 25.36 -24.31
CA GLU A 70 -17.32 24.58 -23.17
C GLU A 70 -17.13 25.46 -21.92
N PHE A 71 -16.71 26.71 -22.08
CA PHE A 71 -16.51 27.65 -20.98
C PHE A 71 -17.45 28.87 -21.07
N SER A 72 -18.59 28.73 -21.77
CA SER A 72 -19.58 29.82 -21.88
C SER A 72 -20.43 29.96 -20.62
N GLU A 73 -20.88 31.20 -20.36
CA GLU A 73 -21.91 31.51 -19.34
C GLU A 73 -23.22 30.78 -19.64
N VAL A 74 -23.58 30.62 -20.92
CA VAL A 74 -24.79 29.89 -21.33
C VAL A 74 -24.76 28.43 -20.85
N ARG A 75 -23.62 27.75 -21.05
CA ARG A 75 -23.46 26.38 -20.57
C ARG A 75 -23.44 26.30 -19.04
N LEU A 76 -22.89 27.30 -18.36
CA LEU A 76 -22.91 27.38 -16.90
C LEU A 76 -24.35 27.45 -16.38
N LEU A 77 -25.20 28.29 -16.98
CA LEU A 77 -26.62 28.42 -16.62
C LEU A 77 -27.38 27.10 -16.80
N GLU A 78 -27.17 26.40 -17.93
CA GLU A 78 -27.77 25.07 -18.14
C GLU A 78 -27.38 24.07 -17.03
N ILE A 79 -26.14 24.14 -16.54
CA ILE A 79 -25.65 23.30 -15.46
C ILE A 79 -26.31 23.71 -14.14
N THR A 80 -26.24 25.00 -13.77
CA THR A 80 -26.72 25.51 -12.46
C THR A 80 -28.21 25.31 -12.26
N GLU A 81 -29.04 25.49 -13.29
CA GLU A 81 -30.48 25.24 -13.24
C GLU A 81 -30.83 23.78 -12.92
N SER A 82 -29.94 22.83 -13.24
CA SER A 82 -30.15 21.39 -13.03
C SER A 82 -29.60 20.84 -11.71
N LEU A 83 -28.87 21.65 -10.94
CA LEU A 83 -28.17 21.19 -9.72
C LEU A 83 -29.14 20.84 -8.59
N CYS A 84 -30.14 21.67 -8.37
CA CYS A 84 -31.03 21.55 -7.21
C CYS A 84 -32.41 21.06 -7.63
N GLY A 85 -32.96 20.10 -6.87
CA GLY A 85 -34.34 19.66 -7.08
C GLY A 85 -35.33 20.79 -6.77
N SER A 86 -36.53 20.75 -7.35
CA SER A 86 -37.54 21.81 -7.18
C SER A 86 -37.96 22.07 -5.73
N SER A 87 -37.77 21.11 -4.83
CA SER A 87 -38.09 21.21 -3.39
C SER A 87 -36.85 21.21 -2.48
N ASP A 88 -35.64 21.32 -3.03
CA ASP A 88 -34.39 21.23 -2.27
C ASP A 88 -33.92 22.62 -1.82
N PHE A 89 -34.63 23.18 -0.83
CA PHE A 89 -34.37 24.55 -0.33
C PHE A 89 -32.93 24.76 0.14
N GLU A 90 -32.32 23.75 0.77
CA GLU A 90 -30.96 23.88 1.31
C GLU A 90 -29.90 23.85 0.21
N CYS A 91 -30.14 23.08 -0.87
CA CYS A 91 -29.30 23.14 -2.08
C CYS A 91 -29.40 24.52 -2.74
N HIS A 92 -30.61 25.04 -2.93
CA HIS A 92 -30.83 26.37 -3.53
C HIS A 92 -30.15 27.47 -2.71
N SER A 93 -30.32 27.46 -1.38
CA SER A 93 -29.65 28.42 -0.50
C SER A 93 -28.12 28.37 -0.61
N LEU A 94 -27.53 27.17 -0.69
CA LEU A 94 -26.07 27.00 -0.86
C LEU A 94 -25.59 27.48 -2.23
N LEU A 95 -26.37 27.21 -3.28
CA LEU A 95 -26.08 27.61 -4.65
C LEU A 95 -26.15 29.13 -4.80
N GLU A 96 -27.20 29.76 -4.28
CA GLU A 96 -27.38 31.22 -4.28
C GLU A 96 -26.25 31.93 -3.52
N GLU A 97 -25.84 31.42 -2.35
CA GLU A 97 -24.76 32.04 -1.55
C GLU A 97 -23.38 31.96 -2.23
N HIS A 98 -23.18 31.00 -3.12
CA HIS A 98 -21.86 30.71 -3.69
C HIS A 98 -21.82 30.71 -5.23
N GLU A 99 -22.82 31.29 -5.88
CA GLU A 99 -22.91 31.40 -7.34
C GLU A 99 -21.67 32.08 -7.93
N GLU A 100 -21.24 33.21 -7.33
CA GLU A 100 -20.06 33.96 -7.76
C GLU A 100 -18.77 33.12 -7.74
N HIS A 101 -18.63 32.22 -6.74
CA HIS A 101 -17.47 31.34 -6.63
C HIS A 101 -17.48 30.29 -7.75
N LEU A 102 -18.64 29.69 -8.02
CA LEU A 102 -18.79 28.69 -9.08
C LEU A 102 -18.58 29.30 -10.47
N GLU A 103 -19.08 30.51 -10.69
CA GLU A 103 -18.87 31.26 -11.93
C GLU A 103 -17.39 31.63 -12.11
N ALA A 104 -16.74 32.20 -11.09
CA ALA A 104 -15.32 32.53 -11.15
C ALA A 104 -14.46 31.28 -11.44
N TRP A 105 -14.81 30.14 -10.83
CA TRP A 105 -14.14 28.88 -11.11
C TRP A 105 -14.34 28.43 -12.56
N TRP A 106 -15.59 28.44 -13.03
CA TRP A 106 -15.94 28.01 -14.37
C TRP A 106 -15.23 28.82 -15.46
N LEU A 107 -15.24 30.14 -15.32
CA LEU A 107 -14.74 31.06 -16.34
C LEU A 107 -13.23 31.24 -16.31
N GLN A 108 -12.60 31.19 -15.13
CA GLN A 108 -11.19 31.60 -14.97
C GLN A 108 -10.30 30.56 -14.29
N LEU A 109 -10.79 29.86 -13.27
CA LEU A 109 -9.90 29.08 -12.37
C LEU A 109 -9.85 27.58 -12.68
N LYS A 110 -10.77 27.05 -13.49
CA LYS A 110 -10.87 25.61 -13.79
C LYS A 110 -9.60 24.99 -14.35
N LYS A 111 -8.80 25.75 -15.11
CA LYS A 111 -7.50 25.26 -15.64
C LYS A 111 -6.44 25.10 -14.55
N GLU A 112 -6.42 26.00 -13.57
CA GLU A 112 -5.48 25.97 -12.45
C GLU A 112 -5.93 24.99 -11.36
N TYR A 113 -7.25 24.86 -11.17
CA TYR A 113 -7.88 24.00 -10.18
C TYR A 113 -8.89 23.05 -10.84
N PRO A 114 -8.43 21.96 -11.49
CA PRO A 114 -9.31 21.07 -12.25
C PRO A 114 -10.29 20.28 -11.37
N ASP A 115 -9.95 20.05 -10.10
CA ASP A 115 -10.82 19.39 -9.13
C ASP A 115 -11.70 20.42 -8.41
N LEU A 116 -12.95 20.53 -8.85
CA LEU A 116 -13.94 21.41 -8.26
C LEU A 116 -14.20 21.06 -6.78
N PHE A 117 -14.13 19.79 -6.37
CA PHE A 117 -14.43 19.41 -4.98
C PHE A 117 -13.33 19.91 -4.04
N GLU A 118 -12.07 19.67 -4.41
CA GLU A 118 -10.91 20.13 -3.65
C GLU A 118 -10.87 21.66 -3.58
N TRP A 119 -11.10 22.34 -4.70
CA TRP A 119 -11.11 23.81 -4.71
C TRP A 119 -12.29 24.37 -3.92
N PHE A 120 -13.52 23.94 -4.22
CA PHE A 120 -14.73 24.55 -3.68
C PHE A 120 -15.01 24.10 -2.24
N CYS A 121 -15.14 22.80 -1.99
CA CYS A 121 -15.59 22.29 -0.69
C CYS A 121 -14.49 22.28 0.37
N VAL A 122 -13.23 22.06 -0.02
CA VAL A 122 -12.09 21.94 0.90
C VAL A 122 -11.38 23.28 1.07
N LYS A 123 -10.92 23.93 -0.01
CA LYS A 123 -10.12 25.16 0.08
C LYS A 123 -10.96 26.42 0.29
N THR A 124 -12.04 26.59 -0.48
CA THR A 124 -12.86 27.80 -0.47
C THR A 124 -13.84 27.82 0.70
N LEU A 125 -14.72 26.82 0.79
CA LEU A 125 -15.76 26.76 1.83
C LEU A 125 -15.28 26.16 3.15
N LYS A 126 -14.20 25.36 3.14
CA LYS A 126 -13.64 24.68 4.33
C LYS A 126 -14.69 23.88 5.12
N VAL A 127 -15.69 23.37 4.41
CA VAL A 127 -16.75 22.54 4.98
C VAL A 127 -16.43 21.06 4.90
N CYS A 128 -15.50 20.67 4.02
CA CYS A 128 -15.01 19.31 3.84
C CYS A 128 -13.50 19.24 4.08
N CYS A 129 -13.02 18.02 4.32
CA CYS A 129 -11.60 17.70 4.38
C CYS A 129 -11.15 16.95 3.12
N SER A 130 -9.84 16.99 2.85
CA SER A 130 -9.20 16.21 1.79
C SER A 130 -9.38 14.70 2.03
N PRO A 131 -9.32 13.86 0.98
CA PRO A 131 -9.35 12.40 1.15
C PRO A 131 -8.31 11.90 2.18
N GLY A 132 -8.67 10.88 2.97
CA GLY A 132 -7.80 10.36 4.02
C GLY A 132 -7.83 11.14 5.34
N THR A 133 -8.81 12.03 5.54
CA THR A 133 -8.98 12.76 6.80
C THR A 133 -10.44 12.81 7.26
N TYR A 134 -10.68 13.12 8.53
CA TYR A 134 -12.01 13.18 9.14
C TYR A 134 -12.16 14.28 10.20
N GLY A 135 -13.42 14.54 10.58
CA GLY A 135 -13.76 15.48 11.66
C GLY A 135 -13.65 16.96 11.27
N PRO A 136 -13.90 17.87 12.22
CA PRO A 136 -13.84 19.32 11.99
C PRO A 136 -12.42 19.85 11.80
N ASP A 137 -11.42 19.17 12.38
CA ASP A 137 -10.01 19.56 12.31
C ASP A 137 -9.24 18.80 11.21
N CYS A 138 -9.95 18.02 10.39
CA CYS A 138 -9.36 17.22 9.30
C CYS A 138 -8.18 16.35 9.75
N LEU A 139 -8.38 15.59 10.84
CA LEU A 139 -7.40 14.66 11.37
C LEU A 139 -7.20 13.50 10.40
N ALA A 140 -5.97 13.00 10.29
CA ALA A 140 -5.65 11.85 9.44
C ALA A 140 -6.44 10.61 9.84
N CYS A 141 -6.89 9.85 8.85
CA CYS A 141 -7.41 8.51 9.06
C CYS A 141 -6.32 7.55 9.54
N ASP A 142 -6.74 6.42 10.10
CA ASP A 142 -5.88 5.25 10.26
C ASP A 142 -5.29 4.83 8.89
N GLU A 143 -4.06 4.31 8.88
CA GLU A 143 -3.35 3.91 7.66
C GLU A 143 -4.09 2.83 6.86
N SER A 144 -4.88 2.01 7.56
CA SER A 144 -5.72 0.97 6.97
C SER A 144 -6.96 1.51 6.25
N CYS A 145 -7.27 2.81 6.38
CA CYS A 145 -8.47 3.41 5.81
C CYS A 145 -8.17 4.23 4.55
N LYS A 146 -8.98 4.03 3.50
CA LYS A 146 -9.09 4.98 2.38
C LYS A 146 -9.97 6.18 2.74
N THR A 147 -11.03 5.94 3.50
CA THR A 147 -11.92 6.96 4.05
C THR A 147 -12.31 6.56 5.46
N CYS A 148 -12.52 7.51 6.36
CA CYS A 148 -12.85 7.21 7.75
C CYS A 148 -13.82 8.23 8.36
N THR A 149 -14.46 7.84 9.45
CA THR A 149 -15.26 8.72 10.31
C THR A 149 -14.63 8.96 11.68
N GLY A 150 -13.48 8.35 11.93
CA GLY A 150 -12.80 8.28 13.22
C GLY A 150 -11.35 7.83 13.06
N PRO A 151 -10.59 7.78 14.16
CA PRO A 151 -9.14 7.56 14.13
C PRO A 151 -8.71 6.11 13.98
N THR A 152 -9.60 5.13 14.12
CA THR A 152 -9.21 3.72 14.22
C THR A 152 -9.52 2.94 12.95
N SER A 153 -8.88 1.78 12.77
CA SER A 153 -9.18 0.84 11.69
C SER A 153 -10.64 0.33 11.68
N ARG A 154 -11.39 0.54 12.76
CA ARG A 154 -12.84 0.25 12.84
C ARG A 154 -13.73 1.37 12.32
N ASP A 155 -13.18 2.57 12.17
CA ASP A 155 -13.88 3.74 11.68
C ASP A 155 -13.74 3.93 10.17
N CYS A 156 -13.13 2.96 9.47
CA CYS A 156 -12.99 3.01 8.02
C CYS A 156 -14.35 2.88 7.34
N GLY A 157 -14.67 3.84 6.46
CA GLY A 157 -15.77 3.68 5.51
C GLY A 157 -15.40 2.78 4.34
N GLN A 158 -14.10 2.72 4.01
CA GLN A 158 -13.50 1.85 2.99
C GLN A 158 -12.06 1.54 3.43
N CYS A 159 -11.66 0.27 3.40
CA CYS A 159 -10.27 -0.11 3.62
C CYS A 159 -9.38 0.38 2.47
N ALA A 160 -8.13 0.68 2.79
CA ALA A 160 -7.09 0.93 1.81
C ALA A 160 -6.72 -0.36 1.06
N VAL A 161 -5.97 -0.23 -0.04
CA VAL A 161 -5.43 -1.41 -0.78
C VAL A 161 -4.41 -2.11 0.12
N GLY A 162 -4.41 -3.44 0.11
CA GLY A 162 -3.60 -4.26 1.04
C GLY A 162 -4.28 -4.51 2.39
N TRP A 163 -5.53 -4.06 2.56
CA TRP A 163 -6.30 -4.25 3.79
C TRP A 163 -7.67 -4.85 3.47
N LEU A 164 -8.15 -5.74 4.34
CA LEU A 164 -9.44 -6.41 4.23
C LEU A 164 -10.32 -6.08 5.44
N GLN A 165 -11.61 -5.92 5.19
CA GLN A 165 -12.58 -5.73 6.27
C GLN A 165 -12.85 -7.07 6.97
N GLU A 166 -12.45 -7.18 8.23
CA GLU A 166 -12.70 -8.33 9.09
C GLU A 166 -13.22 -7.84 10.46
N ASP A 167 -14.34 -8.40 10.93
CA ASP A 167 -15.00 -8.05 12.20
C ASP A 167 -15.18 -6.54 12.45
N GLY A 168 -15.47 -5.81 11.36
CA GLY A 168 -15.68 -4.37 11.37
C GLY A 168 -14.41 -3.54 11.58
N ALA A 169 -13.22 -4.14 11.45
CA ALA A 169 -11.93 -3.46 11.36
C ALA A 169 -11.30 -3.72 9.98
N CYS A 170 -10.49 -2.79 9.49
CA CYS A 170 -9.58 -3.09 8.39
C CYS A 170 -8.33 -3.77 8.96
N VAL A 171 -8.08 -4.99 8.50
CA VAL A 171 -6.97 -5.84 8.90
C VAL A 171 -6.05 -6.01 7.71
N ASP A 172 -4.76 -6.01 7.99
CA ASP A 172 -3.72 -6.19 6.97
C ASP A 172 -3.88 -7.53 6.25
N VAL A 173 -3.70 -7.52 4.93
CA VAL A 173 -3.75 -8.75 4.12
C VAL A 173 -2.36 -9.35 4.11
N ASP A 174 -2.22 -10.55 4.69
CA ASP A 174 -0.95 -11.28 4.61
C ASP A 174 -0.79 -11.91 3.21
N GLU A 175 -0.13 -11.20 2.29
CA GLU A 175 0.11 -11.74 0.95
C GLU A 175 1.13 -12.89 0.94
N CYS A 176 1.95 -13.01 1.98
CA CYS A 176 2.94 -14.08 2.14
C CYS A 176 2.30 -15.41 2.58
N ALA A 177 1.14 -15.36 3.24
CA ALA A 177 0.35 -16.54 3.63
C ALA A 177 -0.50 -17.13 2.49
N ALA A 178 -0.44 -16.56 1.29
CA ALA A 178 -1.13 -17.10 0.12
C ALA A 178 -0.58 -18.49 -0.28
N GLU A 179 -1.42 -19.32 -0.92
CA GLU A 179 -1.00 -20.65 -1.42
C GLU A 179 0.22 -20.56 -2.36
N THR A 180 0.29 -19.48 -3.14
CA THR A 180 1.43 -19.12 -3.98
C THR A 180 1.92 -17.73 -3.59
N PRO A 181 2.99 -17.62 -2.77
CA PRO A 181 3.57 -16.34 -2.40
C PRO A 181 4.00 -15.52 -3.63
N PRO A 182 3.93 -14.17 -3.57
CA PRO A 182 4.17 -13.31 -4.72
C PRO A 182 5.66 -13.12 -5.10
N CYS A 183 6.59 -13.71 -4.35
CA CYS A 183 8.03 -13.54 -4.54
C CYS A 183 8.65 -14.63 -5.42
N SER A 184 9.83 -14.36 -5.97
CA SER A 184 10.58 -15.34 -6.77
C SER A 184 11.21 -16.45 -5.89
N ASP A 185 11.66 -17.53 -6.51
CA ASP A 185 12.25 -18.69 -5.80
C ASP A 185 13.55 -18.36 -5.04
N GLN A 186 14.27 -17.31 -5.43
CA GLN A 186 15.49 -16.83 -4.80
C GLN A 186 15.24 -15.69 -3.79
N GLN A 187 13.97 -15.43 -3.48
CA GLN A 187 13.55 -14.44 -2.51
C GLN A 187 12.64 -15.10 -1.46
N TYR A 188 12.53 -14.45 -0.31
CA TYR A 188 11.51 -14.75 0.68
C TYR A 188 10.57 -13.56 0.85
N CYS A 189 9.33 -13.87 1.23
CA CYS A 189 8.28 -12.89 1.42
C CYS A 189 8.21 -12.46 2.88
N GLU A 190 8.22 -11.16 3.14
CA GLU A 190 7.90 -10.56 4.43
C GLU A 190 6.61 -9.74 4.32
N ASN A 191 5.62 -10.05 5.17
CA ASN A 191 4.38 -9.31 5.24
C ASN A 191 4.60 -7.96 5.96
N VAL A 192 4.09 -6.86 5.41
CA VAL A 192 4.23 -5.51 5.98
C VAL A 192 2.88 -4.80 5.95
N ASN A 193 2.60 -3.87 6.87
CA ASN A 193 1.29 -3.22 6.88
C ASN A 193 0.94 -2.56 5.52
N GLY A 194 -0.12 -3.05 4.88
CA GLY A 194 -0.67 -2.62 3.61
C GLY A 194 0.00 -3.21 2.37
N SER A 195 0.96 -4.13 2.48
CA SER A 195 1.67 -4.74 1.35
C SER A 195 2.54 -5.93 1.79
N PHE A 196 3.35 -6.45 0.88
CA PHE A 196 4.47 -7.33 1.18
C PHE A 196 5.78 -6.75 0.64
N MET A 197 6.89 -7.32 1.09
CA MET A 197 8.22 -7.08 0.54
C MET A 197 8.90 -8.41 0.22
N CYS A 198 9.60 -8.47 -0.91
CA CYS A 198 10.44 -9.61 -1.26
C CYS A 198 11.89 -9.28 -0.95
N GLU A 199 12.51 -10.05 -0.07
CA GLU A 199 13.93 -9.92 0.28
C GLU A 199 14.74 -11.08 -0.32
N GLU A 200 15.98 -10.79 -0.70
CA GLU A 200 16.89 -11.78 -1.27
C GLU A 200 17.28 -12.84 -0.24
N CYS A 201 17.41 -14.08 -0.70
CA CYS A 201 17.99 -15.13 0.12
C CYS A 201 19.46 -14.83 0.48
N ASP A 202 19.93 -15.46 1.57
CA ASP A 202 21.35 -15.47 1.87
C ASP A 202 22.14 -16.09 0.72
N SER A 203 23.36 -15.59 0.47
CA SER A 203 24.19 -16.03 -0.65
C SER A 203 24.58 -17.51 -0.57
N THR A 204 24.46 -18.13 0.61
CA THR A 204 24.72 -19.55 0.83
C THR A 204 23.53 -20.46 0.52
N CYS A 205 22.39 -19.91 0.09
CA CYS A 205 21.15 -20.66 -0.15
C CYS A 205 20.87 -20.93 -1.64
N VAL A 206 20.34 -22.11 -1.93
CA VAL A 206 19.50 -22.37 -3.10
C VAL A 206 18.03 -22.24 -2.65
N GLY A 207 17.50 -21.01 -2.71
CA GLY A 207 16.18 -20.65 -2.19
C GLY A 207 16.07 -20.65 -0.66
N CYS A 208 15.11 -19.90 -0.13
CA CYS A 208 14.96 -19.69 1.31
C CYS A 208 13.49 -19.48 1.71
N THR A 209 13.23 -19.47 3.01
CA THR A 209 11.92 -19.18 3.61
C THR A 209 11.97 -17.98 4.58
N GLY A 210 13.08 -17.27 4.62
CA GLY A 210 13.35 -16.24 5.61
C GLY A 210 14.78 -15.73 5.53
N LYS A 211 15.12 -14.83 6.45
CA LYS A 211 16.40 -14.12 6.48
C LYS A 211 17.58 -14.99 6.90
N GLY A 212 18.70 -14.87 6.18
CA GLY A 212 19.99 -15.43 6.58
C GLY A 212 20.16 -16.94 6.35
N PRO A 213 21.33 -17.50 6.68
CA PRO A 213 21.73 -18.86 6.29
C PRO A 213 20.96 -19.97 7.06
N GLY A 214 20.26 -19.61 8.14
CA GLY A 214 19.39 -20.52 8.91
C GLY A 214 18.07 -20.88 8.21
N HIS A 215 17.67 -20.08 7.24
CA HIS A 215 16.39 -20.20 6.54
C HIS A 215 16.54 -20.66 5.09
N CYS A 216 17.71 -21.19 4.74
CA CYS A 216 17.91 -21.84 3.45
C CYS A 216 17.04 -23.10 3.34
N LYS A 217 16.37 -23.25 2.20
CA LYS A 217 15.72 -24.51 1.81
C LYS A 217 16.79 -25.56 1.56
N GLU A 218 17.81 -25.19 0.79
CA GLU A 218 18.98 -26.00 0.48
C GLU A 218 20.24 -25.12 0.53
N CYS A 219 21.39 -25.70 0.90
CA CYS A 219 22.67 -25.00 0.85
C CYS A 219 23.26 -25.07 -0.56
N ILE A 220 24.00 -24.04 -0.97
CA ILE A 220 24.80 -24.09 -2.21
C ILE A 220 25.90 -25.15 -2.11
N PRO A 221 26.45 -25.64 -3.23
CA PRO A 221 27.62 -26.52 -3.21
C PRO A 221 28.79 -25.94 -2.41
N GLY A 222 29.50 -26.79 -1.66
CA GLY A 222 30.56 -26.38 -0.72
C GLY A 222 30.04 -25.98 0.67
N TYR A 223 28.72 -25.96 0.87
CA TYR A 223 28.11 -25.67 2.17
C TYR A 223 27.26 -26.86 2.65
N THR A 224 27.17 -27.03 3.96
CA THR A 224 26.36 -28.05 4.62
C THR A 224 25.52 -27.47 5.74
N LYS A 225 24.44 -28.16 6.10
CA LYS A 225 23.57 -27.72 7.19
C LYS A 225 24.18 -28.11 8.53
N GLU A 226 24.83 -27.16 9.18
CA GLU A 226 25.41 -27.31 10.51
C GLU A 226 24.65 -26.45 11.52
N SER A 227 24.25 -27.04 12.65
CA SER A 227 23.48 -26.34 13.70
C SER A 227 22.22 -25.59 13.19
N GLY A 228 21.63 -26.09 12.09
CA GLY A 228 20.42 -25.52 11.49
C GLY A 228 20.65 -24.43 10.45
N GLN A 229 21.89 -24.07 10.14
CA GLN A 229 22.24 -23.05 9.13
C GLN A 229 23.22 -23.61 8.09
N CYS A 230 23.23 -23.01 6.90
CA CYS A 230 24.25 -23.33 5.91
C CYS A 230 25.59 -22.75 6.37
N ALA A 231 26.53 -23.64 6.62
CA ALA A 231 27.89 -23.34 7.00
C ALA A 231 28.84 -23.93 5.96
N ASP A 232 29.95 -23.26 5.76
CA ASP A 232 31.01 -23.69 4.88
C ASP A 232 31.55 -25.06 5.31
N ILE A 233 31.81 -25.96 4.36
CA ILE A 233 32.42 -27.25 4.65
C ILE A 233 33.92 -27.02 4.75
N ASP A 234 34.53 -27.27 5.92
CA ASP A 234 35.99 -27.24 6.03
C ASP A 234 36.59 -28.57 5.53
N GLU A 235 36.93 -28.63 4.24
CA GLU A 235 37.54 -29.83 3.67
C GLU A 235 38.95 -30.11 4.21
N CYS A 236 39.64 -29.09 4.75
CA CYS A 236 40.96 -29.24 5.36
C CYS A 236 40.91 -29.89 6.74
N ALA A 237 39.81 -29.70 7.48
CA ALA A 237 39.56 -30.35 8.77
C ALA A 237 39.04 -31.80 8.64
N GLY A 238 38.85 -32.30 7.41
CA GLY A 238 38.39 -33.66 7.12
C GLY A 238 39.36 -34.76 7.55
N ALA A 239 38.83 -35.96 7.79
CA ALA A 239 39.64 -37.13 8.13
C ALA A 239 40.50 -37.64 6.95
N GLU A 240 40.04 -37.42 5.73
CA GLU A 240 40.78 -37.73 4.50
C GLU A 240 41.50 -36.46 4.02
N LYS A 241 42.77 -36.61 3.60
CA LYS A 241 43.52 -35.49 3.04
C LYS A 241 42.96 -35.14 1.67
N VAL A 242 42.41 -33.93 1.56
CA VAL A 242 41.84 -33.42 0.31
C VAL A 242 42.93 -32.95 -0.67
N CYS A 243 44.06 -32.46 -0.17
CA CYS A 243 45.26 -32.17 -0.95
C CYS A 243 46.07 -33.46 -1.14
N THR A 244 46.22 -33.90 -2.39
CA THR A 244 46.80 -35.21 -2.73
C THR A 244 48.33 -35.19 -2.85
N ARG A 245 48.93 -34.02 -3.06
CA ARG A 245 50.36 -33.88 -3.31
C ARG A 245 51.14 -33.95 -1.99
N GLN A 246 52.37 -34.46 -2.05
CA GLN A 246 53.24 -34.49 -0.87
C GLN A 246 53.69 -33.09 -0.47
N ASP A 247 53.70 -32.84 0.85
CA ASP A 247 54.17 -31.60 1.49
C ASP A 247 53.40 -30.32 1.09
N GLU A 248 52.14 -30.46 0.69
CA GLU A 248 51.24 -29.35 0.38
C GLU A 248 50.41 -28.90 1.61
N ASN A 249 50.17 -27.60 1.75
CA ASN A 249 49.30 -27.03 2.78
C ASN A 249 47.88 -26.85 2.25
N CYS A 250 46.88 -27.22 3.06
CA CYS A 250 45.47 -26.98 2.78
C CYS A 250 44.99 -25.71 3.46
N TYR A 251 44.27 -24.85 2.73
CA TYR A 251 43.63 -23.66 3.25
C TYR A 251 42.15 -23.66 2.86
N ASN A 252 41.27 -23.66 3.86
CA ASN A 252 39.83 -23.62 3.65
C ASN A 252 39.38 -22.25 3.11
N THR A 253 38.45 -22.21 2.16
CA THR A 253 37.89 -20.99 1.58
C THR A 253 36.36 -21.06 1.49
N PRO A 254 35.62 -19.94 1.49
CA PRO A 254 34.15 -20.02 1.39
C PRO A 254 33.68 -20.75 0.13
N GLY A 255 33.04 -21.91 0.32
CA GLY A 255 32.53 -22.83 -0.69
C GLY A 255 33.57 -23.78 -1.30
N SER A 256 34.83 -23.76 -0.85
CA SER A 256 35.90 -24.60 -1.40
C SER A 256 37.17 -24.63 -0.53
N TYR A 257 38.28 -25.05 -1.11
CA TYR A 257 39.59 -25.04 -0.48
C TYR A 257 40.67 -24.81 -1.53
N VAL A 258 41.83 -24.34 -1.09
CA VAL A 258 43.02 -24.22 -1.95
C VAL A 258 44.17 -24.98 -1.33
N CYS A 259 44.90 -25.71 -2.17
CA CYS A 259 46.12 -26.41 -1.78
C CYS A 259 47.31 -25.65 -2.35
N VAL A 260 48.28 -25.29 -1.50
CA VAL A 260 49.41 -24.43 -1.87
C VAL A 260 50.70 -24.98 -1.27
N CYS A 261 51.78 -24.95 -2.06
CA CYS A 261 53.10 -25.32 -1.55
C CYS A 261 53.57 -24.32 -0.48
N PRO A 262 54.20 -24.80 0.61
CA PRO A 262 54.79 -23.93 1.62
C PRO A 262 55.81 -22.97 1.01
N GLU A 263 56.02 -21.82 1.66
CA GLU A 263 57.01 -20.85 1.21
C GLU A 263 58.42 -21.49 1.12
N GLY A 264 59.14 -21.23 0.03
CA GLY A 264 60.43 -21.86 -0.24
C GLY A 264 60.35 -23.29 -0.77
N PHE A 265 59.17 -23.73 -1.25
CA PHE A 265 59.00 -24.96 -2.02
C PHE A 265 58.53 -24.64 -3.44
N GLU A 266 59.04 -25.41 -4.41
CA GLU A 266 58.62 -25.37 -5.80
C GLU A 266 57.57 -26.45 -6.09
N ASP A 267 56.58 -26.08 -6.89
CA ASP A 267 55.51 -26.93 -7.39
C ASP A 267 56.07 -27.91 -8.43
N THR A 268 56.03 -29.22 -8.15
CA THR A 268 56.34 -30.31 -9.10
C THR A 268 55.14 -31.24 -9.29
N GLU A 269 55.05 -32.01 -10.38
CA GLU A 269 53.87 -32.83 -10.73
C GLU A 269 53.28 -33.66 -9.55
N ASP A 270 54.11 -34.17 -8.63
CA ASP A 270 53.67 -35.03 -7.52
C ASP A 270 53.86 -34.44 -6.11
N ALA A 271 54.68 -33.39 -5.94
CA ALA A 271 55.08 -32.90 -4.62
C ALA A 271 55.50 -31.42 -4.61
N CYS A 272 55.48 -30.83 -3.41
CA CYS A 272 56.18 -29.60 -3.12
C CYS A 272 57.64 -29.94 -2.76
N VAL A 273 58.62 -29.44 -3.52
CA VAL A 273 60.05 -29.71 -3.28
C VAL A 273 60.76 -28.47 -2.79
N ARG A 274 61.53 -28.60 -1.70
CA ARG A 274 62.25 -27.46 -1.11
C ARG A 274 63.22 -26.85 -2.13
N THR A 275 63.10 -25.55 -2.39
CA THR A 275 64.11 -24.82 -3.15
C THR A 275 65.37 -24.74 -2.29
N GLN A 276 66.44 -25.38 -2.73
CA GLN A 276 67.73 -25.25 -2.07
C GLN A 276 68.30 -23.87 -2.37
N THR A 277 67.90 -22.85 -1.62
CA THR A 277 68.58 -21.56 -1.65
C THR A 277 69.75 -21.61 -0.67
N PRO A 278 71.01 -21.46 -1.12
CA PRO A 278 72.14 -21.36 -0.22
C PRO A 278 72.12 -19.97 0.45
N GLY A 279 71.63 -19.90 1.68
CA GLY A 279 71.84 -18.78 2.61
C GLY A 279 70.77 -17.69 2.60
N GLY A 280 69.91 -17.70 3.64
CA GLY A 280 69.01 -16.62 3.99
C GLY A 280 68.34 -16.92 5.33
N GLN A 281 68.33 -15.96 6.25
CA GLN A 281 68.02 -16.12 7.68
C GLN A 281 66.59 -16.61 7.96
N VAL A 282 66.48 -17.48 8.96
CA VAL A 282 65.22 -17.82 9.62
C VAL A 282 64.78 -16.61 10.45
N THR A 283 63.72 -15.94 10.03
CA THR A 283 62.88 -15.15 10.93
C THR A 283 61.64 -15.98 11.21
N GLU A 284 61.46 -16.37 12.47
CA GLU A 284 60.20 -16.96 12.94
C GLU A 284 59.09 -15.92 12.74
N GLU A 285 58.15 -16.21 11.84
CA GLU A 285 56.85 -15.53 11.80
C GLU A 285 55.72 -16.52 12.09
N ASP A 286 54.78 -16.01 12.88
CA ASP A 286 53.67 -16.64 13.58
C ASP A 286 52.64 -17.27 12.61
N PRO A 287 52.23 -18.54 12.79
CA PRO A 287 51.53 -19.33 11.76
C PRO A 287 50.02 -19.02 11.58
N THR A 288 49.56 -17.79 11.78
CA THR A 288 48.11 -17.47 11.84
C THR A 288 47.59 -16.47 10.81
N GLN A 289 48.26 -16.21 9.69
CA GLN A 289 47.72 -15.24 8.70
C GLN A 289 47.61 -15.79 7.27
N PRO A 290 46.40 -15.74 6.65
CA PRO A 290 46.20 -16.13 5.25
C PRO A 290 46.75 -15.07 4.27
N PRO A 291 47.07 -15.45 3.02
CA PRO A 291 47.60 -14.55 2.00
C PRO A 291 46.53 -13.56 1.47
N PRO A 292 46.93 -12.37 1.00
CA PRO A 292 46.00 -11.34 0.53
C PRO A 292 45.37 -11.67 -0.83
N HIS A 293 44.12 -11.22 -0.98
CA HIS A 293 43.19 -11.44 -2.09
C HIS A 293 43.53 -10.58 -3.33
N GLU A 294 44.74 -10.67 -3.88
CA GLU A 294 45.08 -9.96 -5.14
C GLU A 294 45.76 -10.80 -6.23
N ASP A 295 45.82 -12.14 -6.09
CA ASP A 295 46.24 -13.04 -7.18
C ASP A 295 45.29 -14.25 -7.34
N LEU A 296 44.00 -13.98 -7.53
CA LEU A 296 43.01 -14.91 -8.11
C LEU A 296 42.22 -14.22 -9.21
#